data_AF-A0A286G0A5-F1
#
_entry.id   AF-A0A286G0A5-F1
#
_cell.length_a   1.000
_cell.length_b   1.000
_cell.length_c   1.000
_cell.angle_alpha   90.00
_cell.angle_beta   90.00
_cell.angle_gamma   90.00
#
_symmetry.space_group_name_H-M   'P 1'
#
loop_
_entity.id
_entity.type
_entity.pdbx_description
1 polymer ?
#
loop_
_entity_poly.entity_id
_entity_poly.type
_entity_poly.pdbx_seq_one_letter_code
_entity_poly.pdbx_strand_id
1 'polypeptide(L)'
;MVQGMNSVTDWMDARLLDTTFEDALALLERARAYVGAGTAASVPAEAQPLDRIRMARDMSRVTSALTCCMSLLLLYRAVREDQLDRTEMQGEARSLLAEVTAQLPDPSSEHAYAPELTALIGSAHDLFHRVQRLQAMFDMGGNGGGGGGRYVS
;
A
#
# COMPACT_ATOMS: atom_id res chain seq x y z
N MET A 1 9.99 -34.75 -21.56
CA MET A 1 10.83 -34.38 -20.40
C MET A 1 11.48 -33.05 -20.69
N VAL A 2 10.90 -31.96 -20.20
CA VAL A 2 11.60 -30.68 -20.00
C VAL A 2 11.13 -30.18 -18.62
N GLN A 3 11.72 -30.78 -17.58
CA GLN A 3 11.76 -30.19 -16.25
C GLN A 3 13.06 -29.40 -16.21
N GLY A 4 12.98 -28.08 -16.11
CA GLY A 4 14.17 -27.26 -15.94
C GLY A 4 13.91 -25.79 -16.25
N MET A 5 13.41 -25.04 -15.25
CA MET A 5 13.68 -23.60 -15.06
C MET A 5 13.02 -22.96 -13.81
N ASN A 6 12.31 -23.70 -12.95
CA ASN A 6 11.59 -23.10 -11.81
C ASN A 6 12.44 -22.92 -10.52
N SER A 7 13.59 -22.25 -10.58
CA SER A 7 14.29 -21.90 -9.32
C SER A 7 15.10 -20.61 -9.34
N VAL A 8 14.75 -19.63 -10.18
CA VAL A 8 15.35 -18.29 -10.11
C VAL A 8 14.46 -17.40 -9.24
N THR A 9 14.67 -17.53 -7.93
CA THR A 9 14.39 -16.52 -6.89
C THR A 9 12.91 -16.24 -6.56
N ASP A 10 12.36 -16.92 -5.54
CA ASP A 10 11.22 -16.37 -4.78
C ASP A 10 11.75 -15.20 -3.92
N TRP A 11 11.97 -14.06 -4.58
CA TRP A 11 12.57 -12.87 -3.98
C TRP A 11 11.63 -12.11 -3.05
N MET A 12 10.37 -12.56 -2.96
CA MET A 12 9.33 -11.98 -2.13
C MET A 12 8.45 -13.09 -1.58
N ASP A 13 8.21 -13.05 -0.27
CA ASP A 13 7.36 -14.01 0.43
C ASP A 13 5.92 -13.96 -0.12
N ALA A 14 5.53 -15.04 -0.82
CA ALA A 14 4.21 -15.20 -1.43
C ALA A 14 3.08 -14.99 -0.43
N ARG A 15 3.21 -15.57 0.76
CA ARG A 15 2.20 -15.54 1.80
C ARG A 15 2.07 -14.14 2.38
N LEU A 16 3.19 -13.46 2.59
CA LEU A 16 3.17 -12.08 3.04
C LEU A 16 2.47 -11.18 2.01
N LEU A 17 2.77 -11.34 0.72
CA LEU A 17 2.11 -10.57 -0.33
C LEU A 17 0.60 -10.83 -0.36
N ASP A 18 0.19 -12.10 -0.39
CA ASP A 18 -1.23 -12.47 -0.50
C ASP A 18 -2.03 -11.99 0.71
N THR A 19 -1.51 -12.21 1.93
CA THR A 19 -2.14 -11.71 3.15
C THR A 19 -2.22 -10.19 3.20
N THR A 20 -1.17 -9.48 2.75
CA THR A 20 -1.16 -8.01 2.68
C THR A 20 -2.16 -7.50 1.64
N PHE A 21 -2.34 -8.21 0.53
CA PHE A 21 -3.32 -7.90 -0.51
C PHE A 21 -4.76 -8.06 -0.02
N GLU A 22 -5.08 -9.18 0.61
CA GLU A 22 -6.41 -9.42 1.20
C GLU A 22 -6.71 -8.40 2.31
N ASP A 23 -5.74 -8.09 3.18
CA ASP A 23 -5.89 -7.06 4.21
C ASP A 23 -6.12 -5.67 3.61
N ALA A 24 -5.43 -5.33 2.51
CA ALA A 24 -5.62 -4.07 1.82
C ALA A 24 -7.03 -3.95 1.21
N LEU A 25 -7.52 -5.03 0.58
CA LEU A 25 -8.89 -5.09 0.06
C LEU A 25 -9.94 -4.95 1.16
N ALA A 26 -9.80 -5.72 2.24
CA ALA A 26 -10.72 -5.68 3.38
C ALA A 26 -10.75 -4.28 4.01
N LEU A 27 -9.58 -3.64 4.15
CA LEU A 27 -9.49 -2.31 4.71
C LEU A 27 -10.07 -1.24 3.78
N LEU A 28 -9.89 -1.37 2.46
CA LEU A 28 -10.50 -0.49 1.47
C LEU A 28 -12.03 -0.59 1.48
N GLU A 29 -12.58 -1.80 1.60
CA GLU A 29 -14.04 -2.00 1.71
C GLU A 29 -14.58 -1.39 3.02
N ARG A 30 -13.88 -1.59 4.14
CA ARG A 30 -14.25 -0.97 5.42
C ARG A 30 -14.20 0.57 5.34
N ALA A 31 -13.17 1.12 4.71
CA ALA A 31 -13.04 2.56 4.45
C ALA A 31 -14.20 3.09 3.59
N ARG A 32 -14.56 2.37 2.52
CA ARG A 32 -15.69 2.70 1.65
C ARG A 32 -17.02 2.63 2.40
N ALA A 33 -17.24 1.59 3.21
CA ALA A 33 -18.45 1.44 4.02
C ALA A 33 -18.61 2.61 5.01
N TYR A 34 -17.51 3.03 5.65
CA TYR A 34 -17.51 4.20 6.54
C TYR A 34 -17.89 5.49 5.81
N VAL A 35 -17.39 5.70 4.57
CA VAL A 35 -17.80 6.85 3.73
C VAL A 35 -19.28 6.75 3.36
N GLY A 36 -19.76 5.57 2.98
CA GLY A 36 -21.15 5.33 2.56
C GLY A 36 -22.17 5.56 3.67
N ALA A 37 -21.80 5.33 4.94
CA ALA A 37 -22.65 5.63 6.10
C ALA A 37 -22.90 7.14 6.29
N GLY A 38 -22.04 8.00 5.73
CA GLY A 38 -22.15 9.45 5.77
C GLY A 38 -21.72 10.08 7.10
N THR A 39 -21.11 11.26 7.03
CA THR A 39 -20.62 12.00 8.20
C THR A 39 -21.71 12.40 9.19
N ALA A 40 -22.98 12.43 8.77
CA ALA A 40 -24.11 12.72 9.66
C ALA A 40 -24.42 11.56 10.62
N ALA A 41 -24.15 10.31 10.23
CA ALA A 41 -24.28 9.14 11.11
C ALA A 41 -23.06 8.98 12.03
N SER A 42 -21.88 9.39 11.54
CA SER A 42 -20.60 9.17 12.22
C SER A 42 -20.14 10.34 13.10
N VAL A 43 -20.80 11.51 13.06
CA VAL A 43 -20.37 12.71 13.79
C VAL A 43 -21.51 13.30 14.61
N PRO A 44 -21.37 13.40 15.95
CA PRO A 44 -22.35 14.04 16.82
C PRO A 44 -22.66 15.48 16.39
N ALA A 45 -23.87 15.95 16.69
CA ALA A 45 -24.28 17.34 16.43
C ALA A 45 -23.34 18.37 17.09
N GLU A 46 -22.67 17.98 18.17
CA GLU A 46 -21.75 18.79 18.98
C GLU A 46 -20.39 19.05 18.30
N ALA A 47 -20.02 18.27 17.28
CA ALA A 47 -18.75 18.45 16.59
C ALA A 47 -18.73 19.76 15.79
N GLN A 48 -17.63 20.51 15.91
CA GLN A 48 -17.47 21.76 15.20
C GLN A 48 -17.41 21.50 13.69
N PRO A 49 -17.84 22.44 12.84
CA PRO A 49 -17.72 22.31 11.38
C PRO A 49 -16.28 21.99 10.93
N LEU A 50 -15.28 22.51 11.62
CA LEU A 50 -13.87 22.23 11.33
C LEU A 50 -13.50 20.77 11.59
N ASP A 51 -14.07 20.13 12.62
CA ASP A 51 -13.83 18.72 12.93
C ASP A 51 -14.37 17.83 11.80
N ARG A 52 -15.56 18.17 11.29
CA ARG A 52 -16.19 17.47 10.14
C ARG A 52 -15.31 17.57 8.89
N ILE A 53 -14.74 18.74 8.62
CA ILE A 53 -13.83 18.94 7.48
C ILE A 53 -12.53 18.14 7.65
N ARG A 54 -11.92 18.16 8.84
CA ARG A 54 -10.71 17.39 9.15
C ARG A 54 -10.95 15.90 8.95
N MET A 55 -12.05 15.39 9.47
CA MET A 55 -12.45 13.99 9.27
C MET A 55 -12.63 13.63 7.80
N ALA A 56 -13.34 14.46 7.03
CA ALA A 56 -13.54 14.22 5.60
C ALA A 56 -12.21 14.23 4.83
N ARG A 57 -11.31 15.17 5.16
CA ARG A 57 -9.96 15.23 4.61
C ARG A 57 -9.17 13.98 4.92
N ASP A 58 -9.11 13.57 6.19
CA ASP A 58 -8.28 12.44 6.61
C ASP A 58 -8.85 11.11 6.09
N MET A 59 -10.17 10.99 5.98
CA MET A 59 -10.81 9.87 5.30
C MET A 59 -10.47 9.79 3.81
N SER A 60 -10.46 10.94 3.12
CA SER A 60 -10.08 11.01 1.70
C SER A 60 -8.62 10.60 1.50
N ARG A 61 -7.75 11.06 2.40
CA ARG A 61 -6.34 10.70 2.47
C ARG A 61 -6.11 9.20 2.71
N VAL A 62 -6.83 8.59 3.67
CA VAL A 62 -6.78 7.13 3.89
C VAL A 62 -7.18 6.39 2.62
N THR A 63 -8.31 6.74 2.02
CA THR A 63 -8.82 6.04 0.83
C THR A 63 -7.83 6.12 -0.34
N SER A 64 -7.24 7.30 -0.54
CA SER A 64 -6.24 7.51 -1.58
C SER A 64 -4.97 6.69 -1.31
N ALA A 65 -4.47 6.69 -0.06
CA ALA A 65 -3.30 5.90 0.32
C ALA A 65 -3.54 4.39 0.14
N LEU A 66 -4.73 3.88 0.52
CA LEU A 66 -5.11 2.47 0.31
C LEU A 66 -5.17 2.11 -1.18
N THR A 67 -5.65 3.03 -2.03
CA THR A 67 -5.67 2.82 -3.47
C THR A 67 -4.26 2.74 -4.04
N CYS A 68 -3.34 3.63 -3.62
CA CYS A 68 -1.94 3.56 -4.00
C CYS A 68 -1.28 2.26 -3.49
N CYS A 69 -1.58 1.82 -2.26
CA CYS A 69 -1.14 0.52 -1.75
C CYS A 69 -1.60 -0.63 -2.64
N MET A 70 -2.88 -0.64 -3.05
CA MET A 70 -3.42 -1.67 -3.95
C MET A 70 -2.68 -1.70 -5.28
N SER A 71 -2.43 -0.53 -5.91
CA SER A 71 -1.65 -0.44 -7.14
C SER A 71 -0.25 -1.03 -6.98
N LEU A 72 0.42 -0.72 -5.87
CA LEU A 72 1.76 -1.23 -5.57
C LEU A 72 1.76 -2.76 -5.36
N LEU A 73 0.78 -3.30 -4.65
CA LEU A 73 0.64 -4.75 -4.43
C LEU A 73 0.30 -5.50 -5.73
N LEU A 74 -0.47 -4.89 -6.63
CA LEU A 74 -0.73 -5.44 -7.97
C LEU A 74 0.54 -5.45 -8.83
N LEU A 75 1.35 -4.39 -8.80
CA LEU A 75 2.65 -4.35 -9.46
C LEU A 75 3.55 -5.49 -8.95
N TYR A 76 3.63 -5.66 -7.63
CA TYR A 76 4.37 -6.75 -7.01
C TYR A 76 3.91 -8.14 -7.48
N ARG A 77 2.60 -8.37 -7.61
CA ARG A 77 2.05 -9.61 -8.17
C ARG A 77 2.45 -9.80 -9.63
N ALA A 78 2.27 -8.78 -10.47
CA ALA A 78 2.60 -8.85 -11.89
C ALA A 78 4.09 -9.17 -12.12
N VAL A 79 4.99 -8.60 -11.34
CA VAL A 79 6.43 -8.92 -11.40
C VAL A 79 6.71 -10.36 -10.94
N ARG A 80 6.04 -10.85 -9.89
CA ARG A 80 6.18 -12.26 -9.45
C ARG A 80 5.64 -13.27 -10.46
N GLU A 81 4.62 -12.88 -11.21
CA GLU A 81 4.01 -13.69 -12.27
C GLU A 81 4.73 -13.55 -13.62
N ASP A 82 5.90 -12.91 -13.65
CA ASP A 82 6.73 -12.69 -14.85
C ASP A 82 6.02 -11.86 -15.95
N GLN A 83 5.01 -11.08 -15.58
CA GLN A 83 4.28 -10.19 -16.50
C GLN A 83 4.98 -8.84 -16.69
N LEU A 84 5.83 -8.44 -15.73
CA LEU A 84 6.59 -7.20 -15.75
C LEU A 84 8.03 -7.45 -15.31
N ASP A 85 8.97 -6.74 -15.93
CA ASP A 85 10.37 -6.78 -15.51
C ASP A 85 10.56 -6.03 -14.18
N ARG A 86 11.20 -6.70 -13.23
CA ARG A 86 11.42 -6.14 -11.90
C ARG A 86 12.31 -4.90 -11.92
N THR A 87 13.41 -4.95 -12.67
CA THR A 87 14.43 -3.90 -12.68
C THR A 87 13.89 -2.61 -13.26
N GLU A 88 13.05 -2.72 -14.30
CA GLU A 88 12.33 -1.60 -14.90
C GLU A 88 11.30 -1.01 -13.92
N MET A 89 10.63 -1.85 -13.13
CA MET A 89 9.56 -1.41 -12.22
C MET A 89 10.05 -0.88 -10.86
N GLN A 90 11.35 -0.92 -10.54
CA GLN A 90 11.87 -0.38 -9.27
C GLN A 90 11.60 1.10 -9.08
N GLY A 91 11.74 1.90 -10.14
CA GLY A 91 11.45 3.34 -10.08
C GLY A 91 9.98 3.61 -9.78
N GLU A 92 9.09 2.92 -10.49
CA GLU A 92 7.64 3.04 -10.32
C GLU A 92 7.19 2.59 -8.93
N ALA A 93 7.68 1.45 -8.45
CA ALA A 93 7.37 0.94 -7.11
C ALA A 93 7.75 1.94 -6.00
N ARG A 94 8.92 2.58 -6.12
CA ARG A 94 9.36 3.63 -5.18
C ARG A 94 8.51 4.89 -5.27
N SER A 95 8.09 5.28 -6.47
CA SER A 95 7.21 6.43 -6.68
C SER A 95 5.86 6.21 -5.99
N LEU A 96 5.22 5.06 -6.24
CA LEU A 96 3.96 4.68 -5.61
C LEU A 96 4.07 4.62 -4.08
N LEU A 97 5.16 4.07 -3.54
CA LEU A 97 5.39 4.05 -2.09
C LEU A 97 5.51 5.48 -1.50
N ALA A 98 6.18 6.38 -2.20
CA ALA A 98 6.30 7.78 -1.78
C ALA A 98 4.93 8.47 -1.77
N GLU A 99 4.07 8.18 -2.75
CA GLU A 99 2.68 8.68 -2.77
C GLU A 99 1.86 8.17 -1.58
N VAL A 100 1.95 6.88 -1.26
CA VAL A 100 1.30 6.32 -0.06
C VAL A 100 1.75 7.08 1.19
N THR A 101 3.06 7.28 1.34
CA THR A 101 3.66 7.98 2.49
C THR A 101 3.15 9.41 2.62
N ALA A 102 3.07 10.16 1.51
CA ALA A 102 2.60 11.54 1.51
C ALA A 102 1.11 11.64 1.87
N GLN A 103 0.32 10.66 1.45
CA GLN A 103 -1.13 10.68 1.62
C GLN A 103 -1.56 10.18 3.00
N LEU A 104 -0.82 9.26 3.63
CA LEU A 104 -1.22 8.64 4.89
C LEU A 104 -1.35 9.69 6.01
N PRO A 105 -2.53 9.80 6.69
CA PRO A 105 -2.68 10.70 7.83
C PRO A 105 -1.76 10.35 8.98
N ASP A 106 -1.40 11.34 9.79
CA ASP A 106 -0.61 11.12 11.00
C ASP A 106 -1.42 10.27 11.99
N PRO A 107 -0.89 9.15 12.51
CA PRO A 107 -1.61 8.26 13.42
C PRO A 107 -1.90 8.91 14.78
N SER A 108 -1.19 9.98 15.13
CA SER A 108 -1.46 10.81 16.31
C SER A 108 -2.58 11.83 16.11
N SER A 109 -3.16 11.93 14.91
CA SER A 109 -4.31 12.79 14.65
C SER A 109 -5.51 12.32 15.46
N GLU A 110 -5.87 13.09 16.48
CA GLU A 110 -7.03 12.78 17.32
C GLU A 110 -8.33 13.12 16.59
N HIS A 111 -9.21 12.13 16.50
CA HIS A 111 -10.58 12.29 16.04
C HIS A 111 -11.54 11.89 17.18
N ALA A 112 -11.70 12.78 18.17
CA ALA A 112 -12.50 12.52 19.37
C ALA A 112 -13.94 12.04 19.06
N TYR A 113 -14.50 12.50 17.94
CA TYR A 113 -15.85 12.19 17.50
C TYR A 113 -15.94 11.04 16.49
N ALA A 114 -14.82 10.41 16.12
CA ALA A 114 -14.76 9.42 15.06
C ALA A 114 -13.78 8.28 15.38
N PRO A 115 -14.06 7.48 16.42
CA PRO A 115 -13.18 6.40 16.85
C PRO A 115 -12.91 5.38 15.73
N GLU A 116 -13.89 5.16 14.84
CA GLU A 116 -13.72 4.26 13.70
C GLU A 116 -12.74 4.80 12.66
N LEU A 117 -12.71 6.12 12.42
CA LEU A 117 -11.71 6.74 11.55
C LEU A 117 -10.31 6.61 12.17
N THR A 118 -10.16 6.82 13.48
CA THR A 118 -8.89 6.59 14.18
C THR A 118 -8.42 5.14 14.03
N ALA A 119 -9.34 4.17 14.18
CA ALA A 119 -9.02 2.76 13.98
C ALA A 119 -8.65 2.42 12.52
N LEU A 120 -9.30 3.05 11.54
CA LEU A 120 -8.95 2.92 10.12
C LEU A 120 -7.56 3.47 9.81
N ILE A 121 -7.23 4.66 10.34
CA ILE A 121 -5.89 5.25 10.19
C ILE A 121 -4.83 4.32 10.79
N GLY A 122 -5.04 3.82 12.02
CA GLY A 122 -4.11 2.87 12.64
C GLY A 122 -3.92 1.60 11.80
N SER A 123 -5.01 1.01 11.32
CA SER A 123 -4.96 -0.17 10.45
C SER A 123 -4.22 0.10 9.13
N ALA A 124 -4.37 1.31 8.57
CA ALA A 124 -3.68 1.71 7.35
C ALA A 124 -2.16 1.87 7.57
N HIS A 125 -1.74 2.33 8.75
CA HIS A 125 -0.31 2.35 9.13
C HIS A 125 0.26 0.94 9.26
N ASP A 126 -0.44 0.02 9.91
CA ASP A 126 0.00 -1.38 10.02
C ASP A 126 0.15 -2.05 8.65
N LEU A 127 -0.81 -1.79 7.74
CA LEU A 127 -0.72 -2.22 6.35
C LEU A 127 0.50 -1.61 5.66
N PHE A 128 0.69 -0.30 5.79
CA PHE A 128 1.81 0.39 5.17
C PHE A 128 3.18 -0.12 5.65
N HIS A 129 3.33 -0.47 6.93
CA HIS A 129 4.55 -1.11 7.42
C HIS A 129 4.82 -2.46 6.76
N ARG A 130 3.79 -3.26 6.48
CA ARG A 130 3.94 -4.52 5.73
C ARG A 130 4.31 -4.26 4.27
N VAL A 131 3.71 -3.25 3.64
CA VAL A 131 4.06 -2.82 2.28
C VAL A 131 5.53 -2.36 2.20
N GLN A 132 6.02 -1.61 3.18
CA GLN A 132 7.45 -1.23 3.25
C GLN A 132 8.38 -2.44 3.36
N ARG A 133 7.98 -3.48 4.12
CA ARG A 133 8.74 -4.74 4.19
C ARG A 133 8.78 -5.44 2.83
N LEU A 134 7.66 -5.47 2.10
CA LEU A 134 7.60 -6.01 0.74
C LEU A 134 8.47 -5.19 -0.21
N GLN A 135 8.45 -3.86 -0.13
CA GLN A 135 9.33 -2.99 -0.92
C GLN A 135 10.81 -3.31 -0.66
N ALA A 136 11.21 -3.49 0.59
CA ALA A 136 12.60 -3.82 0.91
C ALA A 136 13.02 -5.15 0.25
N MET A 137 12.13 -6.16 0.24
CA MET A 137 12.35 -7.40 -0.50
C MET A 137 12.43 -7.15 -2.03
N PHE A 138 11.56 -6.29 -2.56
CA PHE A 138 11.52 -5.86 -3.96
C PHE A 138 12.80 -5.13 -4.40
N ASP A 139 13.43 -4.36 -3.52
CA ASP A 139 14.70 -3.69 -3.80
C ASP A 139 15.90 -4.65 -3.71
N MET A 140 15.94 -5.50 -2.68
CA MET A 140 17.11 -6.36 -2.39
C MET A 140 17.44 -7.37 -3.48
N GLY A 141 16.43 -7.99 -4.10
CA GLY A 141 16.66 -8.97 -5.16
C GLY A 141 17.00 -8.38 -6.54
N GLY A 142 17.13 -7.05 -6.67
CA GLY A 142 17.65 -6.40 -7.87
C GLY A 142 19.19 -6.26 -7.91
N ASN A 143 19.89 -6.58 -6.83
CA ASN A 143 21.35 -6.36 -6.71
C ASN A 143 22.22 -7.47 -7.34
N GLY A 144 21.67 -8.30 -8.23
CA GLY A 144 22.31 -9.52 -8.75
C GLY A 144 22.79 -9.51 -10.20
N GLY A 145 22.61 -8.42 -10.98
CA GLY A 145 22.75 -8.50 -12.45
C GLY A 145 23.27 -7.27 -13.17
N GLY A 146 24.26 -6.55 -12.62
CA GLY A 146 24.77 -5.29 -13.20
C GLY A 146 26.29 -5.26 -13.41
N GLY A 147 26.90 -6.33 -13.90
CA GLY A 147 28.34 -6.40 -14.13
C GLY A 147 28.69 -7.24 -15.36
N GLY A 148 28.59 -6.67 -16.56
CA GLY A 148 29.02 -7.38 -17.76
C GLY A 148 28.55 -6.74 -19.07
N GLY A 149 29.13 -5.60 -19.43
CA GLY A 149 28.81 -4.91 -20.69
C GLY A 149 29.91 -3.98 -21.18
N ARG A 150 31.18 -4.43 -21.13
CA ARG A 150 32.23 -3.85 -21.97
C ARG A 150 31.87 -4.15 -23.43
N TYR A 151 31.38 -3.15 -24.15
CA TYR A 151 31.58 -3.12 -25.60
C TYR A 151 32.63 -2.05 -25.90
N VAL A 152 33.82 -2.58 -26.18
CA VAL A 152 34.90 -1.90 -26.89
C VAL A 152 34.52 -1.95 -28.36
N SER A 153 34.50 -0.82 -29.04
CA SER A 153 34.86 -0.69 -30.46
C SER A 153 35.32 0.74 -30.70
#